data_AF-A0A1T4PSC9-F1
#
_entry.id   AF-A0A1T4PSC9-F1
#
_cell.length_a   1.000
_cell.length_b   1.000
_cell.length_c   1.000
_cell.angle_alpha   90.00
_cell.angle_beta   90.00
_cell.angle_gamma   90.00
#
_symmetry.space_group_name_H-M   'P 1'
#
loop_
_entity.id
_entity.type
_entity.pdbx_description
1 polymer ?
#
loop_
_entity_poly.entity_id
_entity_poly.type
_entity_poly.pdbx_seq_one_letter_code
_entity_poly.pdbx_strand_id
1 'polypeptide(L)'
;MTLTYTADQLTREAQLLATEIALLADFVIGEEAGVRALGLAADSEFAQSRHPDDLAEITGMALFGHVRRVESYVQDQEWAPDIPVDVSALQLAVDRTFSPAVLHGYEMEREAHGEMDVLGAHEVGAGDLPFGYFHRGILADLVARAAARLKVDRGERLTMADIALLLDVREPTVITNAHRKNFPTVEDENRRYAEPGDALPWMLKQGYVPTKGLPGESDTAQQTEPVGDLDDVVFVPVARDGSWFGPDCRVSGRFTIGAKGDEEKHKDYFTALEALVRMPTPRWRRPNRNGVPGIVAGVRFDRMRRADLRRALS
;
A
#
# COMPACT_ATOMS: atom_id res chain seq x y z
N MET A 1 -5.35 -8.14 8.86
CA MET A 1 -5.48 -9.12 7.76
C MET A 1 -5.91 -8.30 6.57
N THR A 2 -5.24 -8.36 5.43
CA THR A 2 -5.70 -7.61 4.26
C THR A 2 -7.11 -8.10 3.91
N LEU A 3 -8.12 -7.24 4.02
CA LEU A 3 -9.49 -7.57 3.62
C LEU A 3 -9.45 -8.07 2.17
N THR A 4 -9.79 -9.34 1.98
CA THR A 4 -9.82 -9.97 0.66
C THR A 4 -11.30 -10.12 0.30
N TYR A 5 -11.74 -9.43 -0.74
CA TYR A 5 -13.09 -9.59 -1.28
C TYR A 5 -13.09 -10.81 -2.18
N THR A 6 -14.20 -11.55 -2.20
CA THR A 6 -14.37 -12.64 -3.17
C THR A 6 -14.72 -12.07 -4.55
N ALA A 7 -14.42 -12.82 -5.61
CA ALA A 7 -14.77 -12.41 -6.97
C ALA A 7 -16.28 -12.21 -7.12
N ASP A 8 -17.09 -13.07 -6.51
CA ASP A 8 -18.55 -13.02 -6.56
C ASP A 8 -19.09 -11.72 -5.95
N GLN A 9 -18.45 -11.22 -4.88
CA GLN A 9 -18.86 -9.96 -4.26
C GLN A 9 -18.58 -8.74 -5.13
N LEU A 10 -17.41 -8.71 -5.79
CA LEU A 10 -17.09 -7.62 -6.69
C LEU A 10 -17.97 -7.66 -7.94
N THR A 11 -18.30 -8.85 -8.44
CA THR A 11 -19.30 -9.03 -9.50
C THR A 11 -20.65 -8.44 -9.09
N ARG A 12 -21.12 -8.74 -7.88
CA ARG A 12 -22.39 -8.21 -7.36
C ARG A 12 -22.42 -6.70 -7.19
N GLU A 13 -21.40 -6.11 -6.58
CA GLU A 13 -21.28 -4.66 -6.47
C GLU A 13 -21.17 -3.98 -7.84
N ALA A 14 -20.51 -4.62 -8.81
CA ALA A 14 -20.41 -4.10 -10.17
C ALA A 14 -21.74 -4.18 -10.92
N GLN A 15 -22.55 -5.23 -10.70
CA GLN A 15 -23.92 -5.32 -11.22
C GLN A 15 -24.80 -4.20 -10.67
N LEU A 16 -24.72 -3.97 -9.36
CA LEU A 16 -25.41 -2.86 -8.70
C LEU A 16 -24.97 -1.52 -9.30
N LEU A 17 -23.66 -1.30 -9.42
CA LEU A 17 -23.11 -0.09 -10.02
C LEU A 17 -23.61 0.14 -11.46
N ALA A 18 -23.52 -0.88 -12.30
CA ALA A 18 -23.96 -0.84 -13.69
C ALA A 18 -25.46 -0.54 -13.81
N THR A 19 -26.27 -1.17 -12.95
CA THR A 19 -27.72 -0.96 -12.92
C THR A 19 -28.06 0.49 -12.63
N GLU A 20 -27.44 1.06 -11.61
CA GLU A 20 -27.71 2.44 -11.18
C GLU A 20 -27.20 3.46 -12.19
N ILE A 21 -26.06 3.20 -12.85
CA ILE A 21 -25.59 4.00 -13.98
C ILE A 21 -26.61 3.95 -15.13
N ALA A 22 -27.14 2.76 -15.44
CA ALA A 22 -28.11 2.59 -16.51
C ALA A 22 -29.43 3.31 -16.19
N LEU A 23 -29.95 3.19 -14.97
CA LEU A 23 -31.15 3.89 -14.50
C LEU A 23 -30.96 5.41 -14.55
N LEU A 24 -29.79 5.90 -14.15
CA LEU A 24 -29.47 7.33 -14.25
C LEU A 24 -29.41 7.80 -15.71
N ALA A 25 -28.81 7.01 -16.60
CA ALA A 25 -28.78 7.32 -18.02
C ALA A 25 -30.18 7.35 -18.63
N ASP A 26 -31.04 6.37 -18.28
CA ASP A 26 -32.45 6.35 -18.69
C ASP A 26 -33.18 7.62 -18.20
N PHE A 27 -32.92 8.04 -16.96
CA PHE A 27 -33.52 9.25 -16.39
C PHE A 27 -33.05 10.55 -17.05
N VAL A 28 -31.75 10.68 -17.34
CA VAL A 28 -31.16 11.94 -17.84
C VAL A 28 -31.25 12.08 -19.36
N ILE A 29 -31.01 11.00 -20.10
CA ILE A 29 -30.89 11.02 -21.57
C ILE A 29 -32.20 10.58 -22.22
N GLY A 30 -32.93 9.68 -21.58
CA GLY A 30 -34.20 9.14 -22.06
C GLY A 30 -34.20 7.62 -22.08
N GLU A 31 -35.37 7.05 -22.31
CA GLU A 31 -35.62 5.62 -22.22
C GLU A 31 -34.62 4.77 -23.04
N GLU A 32 -34.21 3.65 -22.44
CA GLU A 32 -33.23 2.69 -22.96
C GLU A 32 -31.80 3.25 -23.16
N ALA A 33 -31.51 4.49 -22.78
CA ALA A 33 -30.16 5.03 -22.86
C ALA A 33 -29.16 4.24 -22.01
N GLY A 34 -29.59 3.77 -20.83
CA GLY A 34 -28.80 2.90 -19.97
C GLY A 34 -28.49 1.55 -20.59
N VAL A 35 -29.50 0.89 -21.16
CA VAL A 35 -29.34 -0.39 -21.87
C VAL A 35 -28.33 -0.24 -23.02
N ARG A 36 -28.47 0.82 -23.83
CA ARG A 36 -27.51 1.14 -24.90
C ARG A 36 -26.12 1.46 -24.36
N ALA A 37 -26.01 2.19 -23.25
CA ALA A 37 -24.73 2.55 -22.64
C ALA A 37 -23.97 1.33 -22.11
N LEU A 38 -24.69 0.32 -21.60
CA LEU A 38 -24.13 -0.97 -21.21
C LEU A 38 -23.84 -1.90 -22.41
N GLY A 39 -24.23 -1.51 -23.63
CA GLY A 39 -24.05 -2.31 -24.84
C GLY A 39 -24.98 -3.52 -24.92
N LEU A 40 -26.10 -3.48 -24.21
CA LEU A 40 -27.06 -4.59 -24.13
C LEU A 40 -28.13 -4.49 -25.24
N ALA A 41 -28.71 -5.63 -25.60
CA ALA A 41 -29.84 -5.69 -26.51
C ALA A 41 -31.13 -5.21 -25.82
N ALA A 42 -32.01 -4.54 -26.59
CA ALA A 42 -33.26 -3.98 -26.06
C ALA A 42 -34.25 -5.06 -25.55
N ASP A 43 -34.09 -6.31 -25.97
CA ASP A 43 -34.89 -7.46 -25.55
C ASP A 43 -34.23 -8.31 -24.45
N SER A 44 -33.05 -7.92 -23.95
CA SER A 44 -32.37 -8.60 -22.84
C SER A 44 -33.23 -8.63 -21.55
N GLU A 45 -32.96 -9.59 -20.66
CA GLU A 45 -33.69 -9.70 -19.38
C GLU A 45 -33.56 -8.42 -18.55
N PHE A 46 -32.34 -7.88 -18.44
CA PHE A 46 -32.09 -6.57 -17.82
C PHE A 46 -32.85 -5.42 -18.49
N ALA A 47 -33.02 -5.46 -19.82
CA ALA A 47 -33.78 -4.45 -20.54
C ALA A 47 -35.28 -4.44 -20.15
N GLN A 48 -35.79 -5.52 -19.54
CA GLN A 48 -37.18 -5.63 -19.12
C GLN A 48 -37.35 -5.37 -17.62
N SER A 49 -36.45 -5.88 -16.80
CA SER A 49 -36.59 -5.85 -15.33
C SER A 49 -35.89 -4.66 -14.67
N ARG A 50 -34.80 -4.17 -15.27
CA ARG A 50 -33.80 -3.29 -14.63
C ARG A 50 -33.25 -3.85 -13.31
N HIS A 51 -33.36 -5.16 -13.08
CA HIS A 51 -32.88 -5.80 -11.87
C HIS A 51 -31.39 -6.18 -12.02
N PRO A 52 -30.53 -5.91 -11.03
CA PRO A 52 -29.10 -6.19 -11.18
C PRO A 52 -28.75 -7.68 -11.37
N ASP A 53 -29.60 -8.61 -10.89
CA ASP A 53 -29.42 -10.06 -11.14
C ASP A 53 -29.42 -10.42 -12.63
N ASP A 54 -30.13 -9.64 -13.45
CA ASP A 54 -30.29 -9.92 -14.87
C ASP A 54 -29.10 -9.41 -15.70
N LEU A 55 -28.08 -8.87 -15.05
CA LEU A 55 -26.77 -8.54 -15.62
C LEU A 55 -25.78 -9.70 -15.48
N ALA A 56 -26.15 -10.89 -15.96
CA ALA A 56 -25.35 -12.11 -15.78
C ALA A 56 -23.94 -12.04 -16.42
N GLU A 57 -23.75 -11.24 -17.47
CA GLU A 57 -22.47 -11.12 -18.20
C GLU A 57 -21.63 -9.90 -17.81
N ILE A 58 -21.79 -9.36 -16.60
CA ILE A 58 -21.06 -8.15 -16.15
C ILE A 58 -19.53 -8.29 -16.29
N THR A 59 -19.00 -9.51 -16.16
CA THR A 59 -17.55 -9.77 -16.19
C THR A 59 -16.92 -9.49 -17.56
N GLY A 60 -17.71 -9.53 -18.64
CA GLY A 60 -17.27 -9.15 -19.99
C GLY A 60 -17.36 -7.65 -20.26
N MET A 61 -17.98 -6.87 -19.37
CA MET A 61 -18.18 -5.43 -19.57
C MET A 61 -16.92 -4.63 -19.24
N ALA A 62 -16.73 -3.52 -19.95
CA ALA A 62 -15.63 -2.59 -19.70
C ALA A 62 -15.59 -2.13 -18.24
N LEU A 63 -16.77 -1.84 -17.64
CA LEU A 63 -16.91 -1.46 -16.23
C LEU A 63 -16.21 -2.44 -15.29
N PHE A 64 -16.45 -3.75 -15.47
CA PHE A 64 -15.84 -4.76 -14.62
C PHE A 64 -14.33 -4.84 -14.81
N GLY A 65 -13.85 -4.59 -16.03
CA GLY A 65 -12.42 -4.42 -16.30
C GLY A 65 -11.78 -3.29 -15.48
N HIS A 66 -12.46 -2.16 -15.29
CA HIS A 66 -12.00 -1.08 -14.41
C HIS A 66 -11.96 -1.54 -12.94
N VAL A 67 -13.00 -2.21 -12.46
CA VAL A 67 -13.07 -2.75 -11.08
C VAL A 67 -11.91 -3.71 -10.81
N ARG A 68 -11.65 -4.67 -11.70
CA ARG A 68 -10.56 -5.65 -11.56
C ARG A 68 -9.18 -5.02 -11.54
N ARG A 69 -8.94 -3.97 -12.34
CA ARG A 69 -7.66 -3.24 -12.30
C ARG A 69 -7.46 -2.51 -10.98
N VAL A 70 -8.50 -1.85 -10.47
CA VAL A 70 -8.44 -1.16 -9.17
C VAL A 70 -8.28 -2.17 -8.02
N GLU A 71 -8.94 -3.32 -8.09
CA GLU A 71 -8.75 -4.42 -7.14
C GLU A 71 -7.31 -4.91 -7.13
N SER A 72 -6.73 -5.23 -8.28
CA SER A 72 -5.34 -5.69 -8.36
C SER A 72 -4.36 -4.63 -7.86
N TYR A 73 -4.61 -3.36 -8.15
CA TYR A 73 -3.83 -2.25 -7.61
C TYR A 73 -3.87 -2.18 -6.08
N VAL A 74 -5.00 -2.48 -5.45
CA VAL A 74 -5.13 -2.50 -3.98
C VAL A 74 -4.56 -3.78 -3.37
N GLN A 75 -4.91 -4.95 -3.91
CA GLN A 75 -4.60 -6.26 -3.34
C GLN A 75 -3.19 -6.73 -3.71
N ASP A 76 -2.82 -6.66 -4.99
CA ASP A 76 -1.54 -7.15 -5.51
C ASP A 76 -0.44 -6.07 -5.49
N GLN A 77 -0.85 -4.82 -5.24
CA GLN A 77 0.00 -3.63 -5.30
C GLN A 77 0.62 -3.42 -6.68
N GLU A 78 -0.09 -3.73 -7.77
CA GLU A 78 0.43 -3.59 -9.13
C GLU A 78 -0.04 -2.28 -9.77
N TRP A 79 0.91 -1.48 -10.25
CA TRP A 79 0.58 -0.29 -11.02
C TRP A 79 0.11 -0.65 -12.43
N ALA A 80 -0.91 0.04 -12.90
CA ALA A 80 -1.25 0.09 -14.32
C ALA A 80 -1.40 1.55 -14.78
N PRO A 81 -1.07 1.88 -16.05
CA PRO A 81 -1.09 3.26 -16.54
C PRO A 81 -2.43 3.98 -16.34
N ASP A 82 -3.54 3.26 -16.45
CA ASP A 82 -4.90 3.81 -16.38
C ASP A 82 -5.46 3.87 -14.95
N ILE A 83 -4.74 3.39 -13.93
CA ILE A 83 -5.23 3.33 -12.53
C ILE A 83 -5.79 4.68 -12.06
N PRO A 84 -5.14 5.83 -12.30
CA PRO A 84 -5.72 7.07 -11.82
C PRO A 84 -7.07 7.44 -12.44
N VAL A 85 -7.25 7.09 -13.72
CA VAL A 85 -8.50 7.30 -14.45
C VAL A 85 -9.56 6.33 -13.92
N ASP A 86 -9.20 5.07 -13.75
CA ASP A 86 -10.10 4.03 -13.22
C ASP A 86 -10.59 4.37 -11.81
N VAL A 87 -9.68 4.76 -10.91
CA VAL A 87 -10.03 5.16 -9.54
C VAL A 87 -10.95 6.38 -9.53
N SER A 88 -10.65 7.40 -10.33
CA SER A 88 -11.48 8.62 -10.40
C SER A 88 -12.88 8.33 -10.96
N ALA A 89 -12.96 7.51 -12.01
CA ALA A 89 -14.22 7.13 -12.64
C ALA A 89 -15.09 6.31 -11.67
N LEU A 90 -14.50 5.32 -11.00
CA LEU A 90 -15.22 4.50 -10.02
C LEU A 90 -15.62 5.31 -8.79
N GLN A 91 -14.80 6.25 -8.31
CA GLN A 91 -15.18 7.13 -7.19
C GLN A 91 -16.40 7.97 -7.54
N LEU A 92 -16.40 8.60 -8.72
CA LEU A 92 -17.55 9.38 -9.18
C LEU A 92 -18.81 8.51 -9.30
N ALA A 93 -18.66 7.29 -9.81
CA ALA A 93 -19.77 6.36 -9.97
C ALA A 93 -20.31 5.92 -8.59
N VAL A 94 -19.44 5.49 -7.67
CA VAL A 94 -19.80 5.09 -6.31
C VAL A 94 -20.51 6.22 -5.56
N ASP A 95 -19.97 7.44 -5.58
CA ASP A 95 -20.53 8.59 -4.87
C ASP A 95 -21.95 8.94 -5.35
N ARG A 96 -22.26 8.63 -6.61
CA ARG A 96 -23.57 8.87 -7.23
C ARG A 96 -24.53 7.71 -7.04
N THR A 97 -24.02 6.49 -7.09
CA THR A 97 -24.80 5.26 -7.04
C THR A 97 -25.20 4.86 -5.63
N PHE A 98 -24.31 4.95 -4.65
CA PHE A 98 -24.62 4.54 -3.27
C PHE A 98 -25.29 5.65 -2.45
N SER A 99 -26.23 6.38 -3.08
CA SER A 99 -27.00 7.42 -2.40
C SER A 99 -27.93 6.82 -1.33
N PRO A 100 -28.32 7.58 -0.28
CA PRO A 100 -29.26 7.12 0.72
C PRO A 100 -30.60 6.60 0.14
N ALA A 101 -31.04 7.16 -0.98
CA ALA A 101 -32.28 6.74 -1.64
C ALA A 101 -32.17 5.33 -2.25
N VAL A 102 -31.05 5.04 -2.91
CA VAL A 102 -30.75 3.72 -3.47
C VAL A 102 -30.64 2.69 -2.35
N LEU A 103 -29.92 3.04 -1.27
CA LEU A 103 -29.79 2.16 -0.11
C LEU A 103 -31.14 1.83 0.55
N HIS A 104 -32.07 2.78 0.58
CA HIS A 104 -33.42 2.59 1.11
C HIS A 104 -34.27 1.63 0.24
N GLY A 105 -34.16 1.69 -1.08
CA GLY A 105 -34.86 0.77 -1.98
C GLY A 105 -34.51 -0.70 -1.70
N TYR A 106 -33.22 -1.00 -1.52
CA TYR A 106 -32.77 -2.37 -1.18
C TYR A 106 -33.16 -2.79 0.25
N GLU A 107 -33.31 -1.84 1.18
CA GLU A 107 -33.86 -2.16 2.51
C GLU A 107 -35.31 -2.61 2.41
N MET A 108 -36.12 -1.96 1.56
CA MET A 108 -37.50 -2.38 1.31
C MET A 108 -37.57 -3.77 0.65
N GLU A 109 -36.67 -4.06 -0.29
CA GLU A 109 -36.55 -5.38 -0.92
C GLU A 109 -36.21 -6.45 0.11
N ARG A 110 -35.27 -6.17 1.02
CA ARG A 110 -34.93 -7.05 2.14
C ARG A 110 -36.15 -7.36 2.99
N GLU A 111 -36.92 -6.33 3.37
CA GLU A 111 -38.16 -6.49 4.14
C GLU A 111 -39.18 -7.35 3.40
N ALA A 112 -39.29 -7.23 2.08
CA ALA A 112 -40.19 -8.03 1.26
C ALA A 112 -39.82 -9.53 1.22
N HIS A 113 -38.53 -9.85 1.33
CA HIS A 113 -38.02 -11.22 1.32
C HIS A 113 -38.02 -11.92 2.70
N GLY A 114 -38.27 -11.20 3.80
CA GLY A 114 -38.44 -11.79 5.14
C GLY A 114 -37.19 -11.76 6.03
N GLU A 115 -36.93 -12.85 6.76
CA GLU A 115 -35.66 -13.07 7.47
C GLU A 115 -34.93 -14.24 6.81
N MET A 116 -33.63 -14.09 6.60
CA MET A 116 -32.77 -15.11 5.99
C MET A 116 -31.43 -15.16 6.73
N ASP A 117 -30.83 -16.34 6.81
CA ASP A 117 -29.46 -16.49 7.29
C ASP A 117 -28.48 -15.95 6.24
N VAL A 118 -27.72 -14.93 6.59
CA VAL A 118 -26.84 -14.20 5.68
C VAL A 118 -25.41 -14.69 5.89
N LEU A 119 -24.85 -15.31 4.85
CA LEU A 119 -23.43 -15.70 4.81
C LEU A 119 -22.55 -14.48 5.12
N GLY A 120 -21.45 -14.71 5.83
CA GLY A 120 -20.48 -13.66 6.13
C GLY A 120 -19.89 -13.02 4.86
N ALA A 121 -19.45 -11.76 4.96
CA ALA A 121 -18.88 -11.01 3.84
C ALA A 121 -17.54 -11.56 3.30
N HIS A 122 -17.09 -12.72 3.73
CA HIS A 122 -15.89 -13.39 3.19
C HIS A 122 -16.14 -14.89 2.99
N GLU A 123 -17.38 -15.34 3.11
CA GLU A 123 -17.76 -16.75 2.94
C GLU A 123 -18.05 -17.04 1.47
N VAL A 124 -17.75 -18.27 1.03
CA VAL A 124 -18.05 -18.72 -0.34
C VAL A 124 -19.57 -18.72 -0.54
N GLY A 125 -20.04 -18.17 -1.66
CA GLY A 125 -21.47 -18.01 -1.92
C GLY A 125 -22.09 -16.75 -1.31
N ALA A 126 -21.30 -15.86 -0.69
CA ALA A 126 -21.80 -14.56 -0.21
C ALA A 126 -22.38 -13.67 -1.33
N GLY A 127 -22.06 -13.97 -2.59
CA GLY A 127 -22.68 -13.35 -3.76
C GLY A 127 -24.02 -13.98 -4.16
N ASP A 128 -24.37 -15.19 -3.73
CA ASP A 128 -25.56 -15.90 -4.21
C ASP A 128 -26.87 -15.48 -3.49
N LEU A 129 -26.79 -14.47 -2.62
CA LEU A 129 -27.93 -13.96 -1.87
C LEU A 129 -28.72 -12.92 -2.71
N PRO A 130 -30.05 -12.79 -2.49
CA PRO A 130 -30.82 -11.70 -3.06
C PRO A 130 -30.23 -10.33 -2.71
N PHE A 131 -30.37 -9.35 -3.59
CA PHE A 131 -29.74 -8.03 -3.44
C PHE A 131 -30.09 -7.32 -2.13
N GLY A 132 -31.32 -7.47 -1.63
CA GLY A 132 -31.71 -6.98 -0.30
C GLY A 132 -30.83 -7.47 0.87
N TYR A 133 -30.17 -8.62 0.74
CA TYR A 133 -29.30 -9.21 1.78
C TYR A 133 -27.81 -9.19 1.44
N PHE A 134 -27.45 -8.73 0.24
CA PHE A 134 -26.07 -8.73 -0.23
C PHE A 134 -25.20 -7.70 0.54
N HIS A 135 -23.89 -7.99 0.63
CA HIS A 135 -22.91 -7.15 1.32
C HIS A 135 -22.57 -5.90 0.51
N ARG A 136 -23.23 -4.78 0.82
CA ARG A 136 -23.01 -3.48 0.18
C ARG A 136 -21.82 -2.71 0.77
N GLY A 137 -21.21 -1.85 -0.05
CA GLY A 137 -20.13 -0.94 0.34
C GLY A 137 -18.72 -1.52 0.13
N ILE A 138 -18.59 -2.74 -0.38
CA ILE A 138 -17.31 -3.36 -0.73
C ILE A 138 -16.60 -2.55 -1.82
N LEU A 139 -17.34 -2.16 -2.86
CA LEU A 139 -16.77 -1.36 -3.94
C LEU A 139 -16.39 0.05 -3.45
N ALA A 140 -17.18 0.64 -2.55
CA ALA A 140 -16.86 1.92 -1.93
C ALA A 140 -15.57 1.85 -1.09
N ASP A 141 -15.39 0.79 -0.29
CA ASP A 141 -14.17 0.56 0.48
C ASP A 141 -12.95 0.32 -0.44
N LEU A 142 -13.12 -0.49 -1.48
CA LEU A 142 -12.07 -0.75 -2.48
C LEU A 142 -11.60 0.56 -3.14
N VAL A 143 -12.53 1.39 -3.59
CA VAL A 143 -12.22 2.66 -4.25
C VAL A 143 -11.60 3.65 -3.27
N ALA A 144 -12.08 3.72 -2.03
CA ALA A 144 -11.48 4.57 -0.99
C ALA A 144 -10.03 4.16 -0.69
N ARG A 145 -9.75 2.85 -0.60
CA ARG A 145 -8.39 2.32 -0.44
C ARG A 145 -7.51 2.67 -1.63
N ALA A 146 -8.02 2.52 -2.84
CA ALA A 146 -7.30 2.85 -4.06
C ALA A 146 -6.98 4.35 -4.15
N ALA A 147 -7.95 5.22 -3.80
CA ALA A 147 -7.76 6.67 -3.75
C ALA A 147 -6.72 7.07 -2.70
N ALA A 148 -6.77 6.49 -1.50
CA ALA A 148 -5.77 6.71 -0.46
C ALA A 148 -4.36 6.23 -0.90
N ARG A 149 -4.26 5.08 -1.58
CA ARG A 149 -2.99 4.57 -2.12
C ARG A 149 -2.45 5.49 -3.22
N LEU A 150 -3.32 5.99 -4.11
CA LEU A 150 -2.93 6.90 -5.17
C LEU A 150 -2.35 8.22 -4.63
N LYS A 151 -2.84 8.70 -3.47
CA LYS A 151 -2.22 9.83 -2.78
C LYS A 151 -0.78 9.52 -2.37
N VAL A 152 -0.51 8.33 -1.83
CA VAL A 152 0.86 7.90 -1.49
C VAL A 152 1.74 7.92 -2.73
N ASP A 153 1.28 7.26 -3.80
CA ASP A 153 2.05 7.08 -5.04
C ASP A 153 2.33 8.41 -5.77
N ARG A 154 1.49 9.42 -5.56
CA ARG A 154 1.65 10.77 -6.13
C ARG A 154 2.32 11.77 -5.20
N GLY A 155 2.64 11.38 -3.97
CA GLY A 155 3.18 12.30 -2.97
C GLY A 155 2.17 13.34 -2.47
N GLU A 156 0.87 13.03 -2.53
CA GLU A 156 -0.20 13.91 -2.03
C GLU A 156 -0.45 13.68 -0.53
N ARG A 157 -0.73 14.76 0.20
CA ARG A 157 -0.99 14.72 1.65
C ARG A 157 -2.07 13.69 2.04
N LEU A 158 -1.80 12.93 3.09
CA LEU A 158 -2.69 11.89 3.62
C LEU A 158 -3.40 12.41 4.86
N THR A 159 -4.71 12.15 4.96
CA THR A 159 -5.45 12.31 6.22
C THR A 159 -5.16 11.14 7.17
N MET A 160 -5.49 11.30 8.45
CA MET A 160 -5.39 10.20 9.41
C MET A 160 -6.30 9.02 9.02
N ALA A 161 -7.48 9.30 8.45
CA ALA A 161 -8.38 8.31 7.89
C ALA A 161 -7.77 7.56 6.69
N ASP A 162 -7.09 8.25 5.77
CA ASP A 162 -6.40 7.59 4.64
C ASP A 162 -5.35 6.59 5.14
N ILE A 163 -4.52 6.99 6.10
CA ILE A 163 -3.49 6.14 6.70
C ILE A 163 -4.11 4.95 7.45
N ALA A 164 -5.19 5.20 8.19
CA ALA A 164 -5.90 4.18 8.93
C ALA A 164 -6.50 3.12 8.01
N LEU A 165 -7.09 3.57 6.91
CA LEU A 165 -7.64 2.72 5.86
C LEU A 165 -6.56 1.85 5.22
N LEU A 166 -5.44 2.44 4.82
CA LEU A 166 -4.31 1.71 4.20
C LEU A 166 -3.65 0.68 5.12
N LEU A 167 -3.66 0.92 6.43
CA LEU A 167 -3.08 0.01 7.43
C LEU A 167 -4.09 -0.96 8.03
N ASP A 168 -5.37 -0.85 7.65
CA ASP A 168 -6.46 -1.65 8.21
C ASP A 168 -6.54 -1.52 9.76
N VAL A 169 -6.43 -0.28 10.24
CA VAL A 169 -6.53 0.06 11.67
C VAL A 169 -7.58 1.15 11.89
N ARG A 170 -8.01 1.34 13.14
CA ARG A 170 -8.93 2.43 13.48
C ARG A 170 -8.21 3.77 13.41
N GLU A 171 -8.88 4.81 12.90
CA GLU A 171 -8.34 6.18 12.82
C GLU A 171 -7.79 6.72 14.15
N PRO A 172 -8.45 6.52 15.32
CA PRO A 172 -7.88 6.93 16.61
C PRO A 172 -6.51 6.33 16.92
N THR A 173 -6.19 5.14 16.41
CA THR A 173 -4.87 4.52 16.55
C THR A 173 -3.81 5.35 15.82
N VAL A 174 -4.11 5.81 14.60
CA VAL A 174 -3.22 6.66 13.81
C VAL A 174 -3.05 8.03 14.47
N ILE A 175 -4.15 8.65 14.89
CA ILE A 175 -4.15 9.94 15.62
C ILE A 175 -3.26 9.85 16.87
N THR A 176 -3.40 8.78 17.66
CA THR A 176 -2.57 8.56 18.86
C THR A 176 -1.08 8.47 18.51
N ASN A 177 -0.73 7.78 17.42
CA ASN A 177 0.65 7.68 16.95
C ASN A 177 1.21 9.01 16.43
N ALA A 178 0.38 9.80 15.74
CA ALA A 178 0.73 11.17 15.33
C ALA A 178 1.00 12.07 16.55
N HIS A 179 0.15 12.03 17.59
CA HIS A 179 0.39 12.77 18.83
C HIS A 179 1.67 12.34 19.56
N ARG A 180 2.02 11.05 19.48
CA ARG A 180 3.30 10.51 19.99
C ARG A 180 4.51 10.89 19.13
N LYS A 181 4.32 11.68 18.05
CA LYS A 181 5.35 12.14 17.13
C LYS A 181 6.10 10.98 16.45
N ASN A 182 5.41 9.88 16.18
CA ASN A 182 5.97 8.75 15.43
C ASN A 182 6.18 9.09 13.94
N PHE A 183 5.47 10.10 13.44
CA PHE A 183 5.68 10.76 12.16
C PHE A 183 5.21 12.23 12.24
N PRO A 184 5.81 13.13 11.45
CA PRO A 184 5.36 14.52 11.32
C PRO A 184 3.91 14.65 10.83
N THR A 185 3.19 15.66 11.32
CA THR A 185 1.85 16.01 10.83
C THR A 185 1.66 17.52 10.80
N VAL A 186 0.83 17.98 9.87
CA VAL A 186 0.38 19.38 9.74
C VAL A 186 -1.11 19.45 10.03
N GLU A 187 -1.55 20.52 10.70
CA GLU A 187 -2.98 20.82 10.88
C GLU A 187 -3.38 21.94 9.91
N ASP A 188 -4.44 21.69 9.14
CA ASP A 188 -5.00 22.60 8.16
C ASP A 188 -6.53 22.44 8.17
N GLU A 189 -7.27 23.55 8.20
CA GLU A 189 -8.75 23.57 8.19
C GLU A 189 -9.42 22.57 9.17
N ASN A 190 -8.95 22.50 10.42
CA ASN A 190 -9.42 21.54 11.45
C ASN A 190 -9.22 20.05 11.10
N ARG A 191 -8.37 19.73 10.12
CA ARG A 191 -7.99 18.37 9.75
C ARG A 191 -6.49 18.19 9.90
N ARG A 192 -6.10 16.96 10.28
CA ARG A 192 -4.70 16.59 10.44
C ARG A 192 -4.23 15.78 9.23
N TYR A 193 -3.10 16.20 8.68
CA TYR A 193 -2.47 15.59 7.51
C TYR A 193 -1.05 15.15 7.81
N ALA A 194 -0.54 14.20 7.03
CA ALA A 194 0.87 13.86 6.96
C ALA A 194 1.31 13.83 5.49
N GLU A 195 2.51 14.32 5.22
CA GLU A 195 3.12 14.13 3.91
C GLU A 195 3.50 12.65 3.73
N PRO A 196 3.31 12.03 2.56
CA PRO A 196 3.67 10.64 2.34
C PRO A 196 5.12 10.33 2.71
N GLY A 197 6.07 11.19 2.34
CA GLY A 197 7.49 11.01 2.68
C GLY A 197 7.76 10.91 4.18
N ASP A 198 6.95 11.59 5.00
CA ASP A 198 7.07 11.62 6.46
C ASP A 198 6.38 10.42 7.13
N ALA A 199 5.20 10.04 6.63
CA ALA A 199 4.40 8.95 7.19
C ALA A 199 4.87 7.56 6.73
N LEU A 200 5.38 7.45 5.50
CA LEU A 200 5.71 6.17 4.85
C LEU A 200 6.73 5.34 5.66
N PRO A 201 7.82 5.89 6.23
CA PRO A 201 8.73 5.13 7.08
C PRO A 201 8.07 4.47 8.29
N TRP A 202 7.01 5.10 8.84
CA TRP A 202 6.22 4.52 9.92
C TRP A 202 5.21 3.50 9.38
N MET A 203 4.50 3.82 8.29
CA MET A 203 3.53 2.93 7.65
C MET A 203 4.15 1.59 7.21
N LEU A 204 5.35 1.62 6.63
CA LEU A 204 6.10 0.41 6.25
C LEU A 204 6.36 -0.49 7.46
N LYS A 205 6.70 0.08 8.62
CA LYS A 205 6.88 -0.69 9.87
C LYS A 205 5.56 -1.27 10.39
N GLN A 206 4.43 -0.66 10.04
CA GLN A 206 3.09 -1.16 10.39
C GLN A 206 2.54 -2.16 9.36
N GLY A 207 3.32 -2.52 8.33
CA GLY A 207 2.93 -3.52 7.33
C GLY A 207 2.33 -2.96 6.04
N TYR A 208 2.41 -1.65 5.79
CA TYR A 208 2.10 -1.11 4.47
C TYR A 208 3.07 -1.65 3.41
N VAL A 209 2.55 -1.97 2.22
CA VAL A 209 3.34 -2.47 1.10
C VAL A 209 3.27 -1.47 -0.06
N PRO A 210 4.38 -0.91 -0.55
CA PRO A 210 4.39 0.03 -1.68
C PRO A 210 3.84 -0.58 -2.98
N THR A 211 3.38 0.28 -3.88
CA THR A 211 2.98 -0.12 -5.24
C THR A 211 4.23 -0.51 -6.05
N LYS A 212 4.10 -1.57 -6.85
CA LYS A 212 5.13 -2.09 -7.76
C LYS A 212 4.89 -1.54 -9.16
N GLY A 213 5.96 -1.17 -9.87
CA GLY A 213 5.90 -0.83 -11.29
C GLY A 213 5.39 0.59 -11.57
N LEU A 214 5.61 1.50 -10.63
CA LEU A 214 5.22 2.90 -10.77
C LEU A 214 5.90 3.55 -12.00
N PRO A 215 5.26 4.50 -12.69
CA PRO A 215 5.87 5.19 -13.82
C PRO A 215 7.09 5.99 -13.36
N GLY A 216 8.23 5.77 -14.02
CA GLY A 216 9.52 6.30 -13.58
C GLY A 216 10.32 5.36 -12.69
N GLU A 217 9.80 4.16 -12.40
CA GLU A 217 10.49 3.08 -11.69
C GLU A 217 11.23 2.11 -12.65
N SER A 218 11.21 2.36 -13.97
CA SER A 218 11.88 1.50 -14.98
C SER A 218 13.40 1.71 -15.01
N ASP A 219 14.13 0.62 -14.74
CA ASP A 219 15.60 0.48 -14.69
C ASP A 219 16.33 1.17 -13.53
N THR A 220 15.78 1.07 -12.33
CA THR A 220 16.59 1.14 -11.10
C THR A 220 16.32 0.00 -10.14
N ALA A 221 16.27 -1.22 -10.68
CA ALA A 221 16.91 -2.31 -9.97
C ALA A 221 18.42 -2.00 -9.92
N GLN A 222 18.86 -1.38 -8.82
CA GLN A 222 20.23 -0.94 -8.48
C GLN A 222 20.50 0.57 -8.70
N GLN A 223 20.67 1.28 -7.58
CA GLN A 223 21.29 2.60 -7.42
C GLN A 223 20.45 3.83 -7.77
N THR A 224 19.75 4.38 -6.76
CA THR A 224 19.56 5.84 -6.65
C THR A 224 19.45 6.28 -5.19
N GLU A 225 20.59 6.72 -4.66
CA GLU A 225 20.69 7.90 -3.80
C GLU A 225 21.48 8.94 -4.63
N PRO A 226 21.47 10.26 -4.34
CA PRO A 226 20.74 10.96 -3.27
C PRO A 226 20.11 12.31 -3.74
N VAL A 227 19.42 12.98 -2.80
CA VAL A 227 19.57 14.39 -2.37
C VAL A 227 18.24 14.81 -1.70
N GLY A 228 18.15 15.23 -0.43
CA GLY A 228 19.13 15.34 0.63
C GLY A 228 18.46 15.75 1.94
N ASP A 229 19.09 15.31 3.03
CA ASP A 229 19.09 15.83 4.41
C ASP A 229 17.92 15.49 5.35
N LEU A 230 17.66 14.19 5.56
CA LEU A 230 17.25 13.66 6.86
C LEU A 230 17.89 12.27 7.09
N ASP A 231 18.82 12.21 8.04
CA ASP A 231 19.39 11.00 8.67
C ASP A 231 20.34 10.11 7.83
N ASP A 232 21.59 10.58 7.69
CA ASP A 232 22.80 9.83 7.31
C ASP A 232 23.05 8.68 8.30
N VAL A 233 22.40 7.54 8.07
CA VAL A 233 22.50 6.33 8.90
C VAL A 233 23.26 5.26 8.14
N VAL A 234 24.26 4.66 8.79
CA VAL A 234 25.09 3.60 8.21
C VAL A 234 24.94 2.31 8.99
N PHE A 235 25.15 1.19 8.30
CA PHE A 235 25.11 -0.14 8.89
C PHE A 235 26.52 -0.60 9.21
N VAL A 236 26.78 -0.87 10.48
CA VAL A 236 28.11 -1.23 10.97
C VAL A 236 28.14 -2.70 11.37
N PRO A 237 29.05 -3.51 10.82
CA PRO A 237 29.09 -4.93 11.13
C PRO A 237 29.53 -5.16 12.58
N VAL A 238 28.90 -6.17 13.19
CA VAL A 238 29.12 -6.61 14.57
C VAL A 238 29.50 -8.07 14.59
N ALA A 239 30.59 -8.39 15.27
CA ALA A 239 31.08 -9.73 15.48
C ALA A 239 30.25 -10.48 16.53
N ARG A 240 30.44 -11.79 16.60
CA ARG A 240 29.69 -12.67 17.50
C ARG A 240 29.82 -12.31 18.99
N ASP A 241 30.94 -11.72 19.38
CA ASP A 241 31.20 -11.28 20.76
C ASP A 241 30.60 -9.90 21.09
N GLY A 242 29.82 -9.32 20.17
CA GLY A 242 29.20 -8.00 20.32
C GLY A 242 30.14 -6.84 19.97
N SER A 243 31.41 -7.09 19.65
CA SER A 243 32.31 -6.04 19.17
C SER A 243 31.94 -5.61 17.76
N TRP A 244 31.94 -4.31 17.51
CA TRP A 244 31.58 -3.74 16.22
C TRP A 244 32.81 -3.17 15.52
N PHE A 245 32.72 -2.95 14.21
CA PHE A 245 33.79 -2.31 13.44
C PHE A 245 33.86 -0.82 13.78
N GLY A 246 34.58 -0.47 14.85
CA GLY A 246 34.67 0.89 15.38
C GLY A 246 36.09 1.48 15.42
N PRO A 247 36.27 2.64 16.08
CA PRO A 247 37.55 3.35 16.18
C PRO A 247 38.70 2.47 16.68
N ASP A 248 38.44 1.57 17.62
CA ASP A 248 39.41 0.64 18.20
C ASP A 248 40.02 -0.35 17.19
N CYS A 249 39.42 -0.48 16.02
CA CYS A 249 39.94 -1.31 14.92
C CYS A 249 41.07 -0.62 14.13
N ARG A 250 41.37 0.66 14.44
CA ARG A 250 42.43 1.42 13.78
C ARG A 250 43.80 1.04 14.36
N VAL A 251 44.59 0.30 13.58
CA VAL A 251 45.94 -0.12 13.95
C VAL A 251 46.96 0.61 13.08
N SER A 252 47.94 1.26 13.69
CA SER A 252 48.97 2.05 12.98
C SER A 252 48.36 3.07 12.00
N GLY A 253 47.25 3.69 12.40
CA GLY A 253 46.55 4.73 11.62
C GLY A 253 45.68 4.22 10.47
N ARG A 254 45.52 2.89 10.29
CA ARG A 254 44.72 2.30 9.21
C ARG A 254 43.73 1.26 9.73
N PHE A 255 42.63 1.09 9.00
CA PHE A 255 41.68 0.00 9.16
C PHE A 255 42.04 -1.13 8.20
N THR A 256 42.13 -2.36 8.70
CA THR A 256 42.41 -3.54 7.87
C THR A 256 41.16 -4.41 7.79
N ILE A 257 40.67 -4.64 6.57
CA ILE A 257 39.46 -5.42 6.27
C ILE A 257 39.81 -6.56 5.32
N GLY A 258 38.94 -7.57 5.19
CA GLY A 258 39.14 -8.70 4.30
C GLY A 258 39.56 -9.99 4.99
N ALA A 259 39.56 -11.08 4.22
CA ALA A 259 39.98 -12.40 4.68
C ALA A 259 41.51 -12.46 4.83
N LYS A 260 42.00 -13.44 5.61
CA LYS A 260 43.45 -13.68 5.72
C LYS A 260 44.01 -14.02 4.34
N GLY A 261 44.91 -13.17 3.82
CA GLY A 261 45.50 -13.33 2.48
C GLY A 261 44.99 -12.30 1.46
N ASP A 262 43.77 -11.79 1.66
CA ASP A 262 43.10 -10.80 0.81
C ASP A 262 42.76 -9.54 1.64
N GLU A 263 43.72 -9.08 2.45
CA GLU A 263 43.52 -7.95 3.35
C GLU A 263 43.69 -6.61 2.64
N GLU A 264 42.70 -5.74 2.75
CA GLU A 264 42.75 -4.36 2.28
C GLU A 264 43.00 -3.41 3.46
N LYS A 265 43.79 -2.34 3.22
CA LYS A 265 44.15 -1.35 4.23
C LYS A 265 43.68 0.04 3.83
N HIS A 266 42.77 0.60 4.62
CA HIS A 266 42.13 1.89 4.37
C HIS A 266 42.54 2.91 5.45
N LYS A 267 42.81 4.15 5.06
CA LYS A 267 43.11 5.24 6.00
C LYS A 267 41.85 5.86 6.59
N ASP A 268 40.83 5.99 5.76
CA ASP A 268 39.53 6.54 6.12
C ASP A 268 38.60 5.43 6.62
N TYR A 269 37.87 5.71 7.68
CA TYR A 269 36.96 4.74 8.29
C TYR A 269 35.75 4.46 7.40
N PHE A 270 35.15 5.48 6.80
CA PHE A 270 33.94 5.31 6.01
C PHE A 270 34.23 4.61 4.68
N THR A 271 35.38 4.88 4.07
CA THR A 271 35.87 4.08 2.93
C THR A 271 36.07 2.62 3.31
N ALA A 272 36.66 2.35 4.49
CA ALA A 272 36.82 0.99 4.98
C ALA A 272 35.48 0.30 5.24
N LEU A 273 34.52 1.01 5.84
CA LEU A 273 33.19 0.50 6.14
C LEU A 273 32.41 0.17 4.86
N GLU A 274 32.47 1.03 3.85
CA GLU A 274 31.82 0.82 2.56
C GLU A 274 32.36 -0.43 1.84
N ALA A 275 33.68 -0.59 1.81
CA ALA A 275 34.32 -1.79 1.26
C ALA A 275 33.98 -3.05 2.08
N LEU A 276 33.95 -2.93 3.40
CA LEU A 276 33.66 -4.04 4.32
C LEU A 276 32.21 -4.55 4.19
N VAL A 277 31.23 -3.67 4.00
CA VAL A 277 29.81 -4.02 3.80
C VAL A 277 29.60 -4.74 2.46
N ARG A 278 30.42 -4.46 1.43
CA ARG A 278 30.35 -5.13 0.13
C ARG A 278 30.92 -6.56 0.13
N MET A 279 31.61 -6.96 1.20
CA MET A 279 32.17 -8.31 1.28
C MET A 279 31.07 -9.36 1.54
N PRO A 280 31.11 -10.54 0.89
CA PRO A 280 30.17 -11.63 1.17
C PRO A 280 30.15 -12.06 2.65
N THR A 281 31.29 -11.92 3.33
CA THR A 281 31.38 -12.01 4.80
C THR A 281 32.26 -10.87 5.28
N PRO A 282 31.71 -9.85 5.97
CA PRO A 282 32.49 -8.76 6.52
C PRO A 282 33.55 -9.30 7.47
N ARG A 283 34.82 -9.06 7.16
CA ARG A 283 35.96 -9.45 8.01
C ARG A 283 36.85 -8.26 8.26
N TRP A 284 37.26 -8.05 9.50
CA TRP A 284 38.16 -6.94 9.84
C TRP A 284 39.12 -7.33 10.96
N ARG A 285 40.24 -6.61 11.05
CA ARG A 285 41.17 -6.74 12.16
C ARG A 285 40.75 -5.88 13.34
N ARG A 286 40.82 -6.47 14.52
CA ARG A 286 40.58 -5.83 15.80
C ARG A 286 41.62 -6.31 16.82
N PRO A 287 42.08 -5.47 17.77
CA PRO A 287 42.87 -5.92 18.91
C PRO A 287 42.09 -6.93 19.76
N ASN A 288 42.68 -8.10 20.02
CA ASN A 288 42.14 -9.03 21.02
C ASN A 288 42.46 -8.55 22.46
N ARG A 289 42.04 -9.32 23.47
CA ARG A 289 42.29 -8.99 24.90
C ARG A 289 43.77 -8.81 25.25
N ASN A 290 44.69 -9.35 24.44
CA ASN A 290 46.13 -9.26 24.62
C ASN A 290 46.76 -8.18 23.72
N GLY A 291 45.97 -7.32 23.08
CA GLY A 291 46.42 -6.27 22.17
C GLY A 291 46.91 -6.76 20.80
N VAL A 292 46.80 -8.07 20.51
CA VAL A 292 47.23 -8.65 19.22
C VAL A 292 46.10 -8.49 18.20
N PRO A 293 46.36 -7.92 17.01
CA PRO A 293 45.34 -7.79 15.97
C PRO A 293 44.91 -9.16 15.42
N GLY A 294 43.66 -9.55 15.68
CA GLY A 294 43.02 -10.75 15.13
C GLY A 294 41.93 -10.39 14.11
N ILE A 295 41.69 -11.27 13.14
CA ILE A 295 40.57 -11.13 12.19
C ILE A 295 39.30 -11.66 12.85
N VAL A 296 38.24 -10.87 12.82
CA VAL A 296 36.90 -11.26 13.23
C VAL A 296 35.95 -11.21 12.03
N ALA A 297 34.86 -11.98 12.09
CA ALA A 297 33.80 -11.97 11.09
C ALA A 297 32.54 -11.30 11.67
N GLY A 298 31.92 -10.45 10.87
CA GLY A 298 30.61 -9.87 11.16
C GLY A 298 29.53 -10.93 11.03
N VAL A 299 28.68 -11.04 12.05
CA VAL A 299 27.53 -11.96 12.06
C VAL A 299 26.19 -11.23 11.96
N ARG A 300 26.19 -9.91 12.15
CA ARG A 300 25.02 -9.03 12.05
C ARG A 300 25.47 -7.59 11.78
N PHE A 301 24.54 -6.72 11.39
CA PHE A 301 24.79 -5.29 11.22
C PHE A 301 23.95 -4.48 12.21
N ASP A 302 24.56 -3.48 12.85
CA ASP A 302 23.87 -2.51 13.68
C ASP A 302 23.67 -1.19 12.93
N ARG A 303 22.48 -0.61 13.08
CA ARG A 303 22.10 0.66 12.48
C ARG A 303 22.63 1.80 13.36
N MET A 304 23.56 2.61 12.86
CA MET A 304 24.17 3.72 13.60
C MET A 304 24.12 5.02 12.80
N ARG A 305 23.84 6.16 13.46
CA ARG A 305 23.90 7.47 12.79
C ARG A 305 25.36 7.79 12.45
N ARG A 306 25.62 8.27 11.24
CA ARG A 306 26.96 8.68 10.81
C ARG A 306 27.52 9.77 11.71
N ALA A 307 26.68 10.67 12.22
CA ALA A 307 27.07 11.68 13.19
C ALA A 307 27.65 11.08 14.48
N ASP A 308 27.04 10.01 15.00
CA ASP A 308 27.51 9.32 16.21
C ASP A 308 28.85 8.62 15.95
N LEU A 309 29.01 8.03 14.76
CA LEU A 309 30.28 7.43 14.34
C LEU A 309 31.38 8.47 14.15
N ARG A 310 31.08 9.61 13.53
CA ARG A 310 32.04 10.72 13.38
C ARG A 310 32.53 11.20 14.75
N ARG A 311 31.63 11.29 15.73
CA ARG A 311 31.97 11.63 17.12
C ARG A 311 32.79 10.55 17.82
N ALA A 312 32.57 9.27 17.51
CA ALA A 312 33.37 8.18 18.05
C ALA A 312 34.78 8.12 17.43
N LEU A 313 34.94 8.60 16.18
CA LEU A 313 36.19 8.57 15.40
C LEU A 313 37.08 9.80 15.59
N SER A 314 36.57 10.87 16.21
CA SER A 314 37.32 12.09 16.56
C SER A 314 38.13 11.91 17.83
#